data_AF-A0A518HPN3-F1
#
_entry.id   AF-A0A518HPN3-F1
#
_cell.length_a   1.000
_cell.length_b   1.000
_cell.length_c   1.000
_cell.angle_alpha   90.00
_cell.angle_beta   90.00
_cell.angle_gamma   90.00
#
_symmetry.space_group_name_H-M   'P 1'
#
loop_
_entity.id
_entity.type
_entity.pdbx_description
1 polymer ?
#
loop_
_entity_poly.entity_id
_entity_poly.type
_entity_poly.pdbx_seq_one_letter_code
_entity_poly.pdbx_strand_id
1 'polypeptide(L)'
;MTYPHPSEKYRESVCTAGVTESGKWIRLYPVDYRYQPRSNQFRKYQWIEIELEKTESAKDNRSASHRPNLDTLRVLGEPISSKNGWRDRKAIIDALPHRTVNEWKAQWEGR
;
A
#
# COMPACT_ATOMS: atom_id res chain seq x y z
N MET A 1 6.45 -0.76 19.55
CA MET A 1 7.07 -2.06 19.24
C MET A 1 6.50 -2.54 17.91
N THR A 2 7.27 -2.46 16.83
CA THR A 2 6.86 -2.86 15.46
C THR A 2 7.43 -4.25 15.17
N TYR A 3 6.85 -5.27 15.80
CA TYR A 3 7.11 -6.66 15.44
C TYR A 3 5.77 -7.33 15.17
N PRO A 4 5.62 -8.07 14.06
CA PRO A 4 4.41 -8.85 13.83
C PRO A 4 4.29 -9.87 14.97
N HIS A 5 3.18 -9.82 15.70
CA HIS A 5 2.86 -10.79 16.74
C HIS A 5 2.44 -12.08 16.05
N PRO A 6 3.23 -13.17 16.14
CA PRO A 6 2.84 -14.44 15.55
C PRO A 6 1.67 -14.98 16.38
N SER A 7 0.47 -14.96 15.82
CA SER A 7 -0.67 -15.66 16.41
C SER A 7 -0.61 -17.14 15.98
N GLU A 8 -0.74 -18.06 16.93
CA GLU A 8 -0.68 -19.53 16.71
C GLU A 8 -1.67 -20.07 15.65
N LYS A 9 -2.62 -19.25 15.19
CA LYS A 9 -3.71 -19.67 14.31
C LYS A 9 -3.69 -19.05 12.90
N TYR A 10 -2.84 -18.04 12.64
CA TYR A 10 -2.90 -17.29 11.39
C TYR A 10 -1.52 -17.02 10.80
N ARG A 11 -1.38 -17.35 9.51
CA ARG A 11 -0.30 -16.94 8.61
C ARG A 11 0.07 -15.48 8.87
N GLU A 12 1.35 -15.21 9.11
CA GLU A 12 1.85 -13.85 9.33
C GLU A 12 1.38 -12.92 8.22
N SER A 13 0.66 -11.86 8.58
CA SER A 13 0.14 -10.86 7.64
C SER A 13 0.74 -9.49 7.92
N VAL A 14 1.02 -8.76 6.86
CA VAL A 14 1.59 -7.42 6.89
C VAL A 14 0.62 -6.41 6.30
N CYS A 15 0.80 -5.15 6.71
CA CYS A 15 0.16 -4.00 6.08
C CYS A 15 1.09 -3.44 5.01
N THR A 16 0.60 -3.26 3.80
CA THR A 16 1.37 -2.72 2.67
C THR A 16 0.75 -1.42 2.20
N ALA A 17 1.52 -0.32 2.25
CA ALA A 17 1.12 0.93 1.62
C ALA A 17 1.50 0.93 0.14
N GLY A 18 0.65 1.51 -0.70
CA GLY A 18 0.86 1.64 -2.13
C GLY A 18 0.29 2.94 -2.67
N VAL A 19 0.59 3.19 -3.93
CA VAL A 19 0.12 4.34 -4.70
C VAL A 19 -0.50 3.80 -5.98
N THR A 20 -1.69 4.25 -6.33
CA THR A 20 -2.34 3.91 -7.61
C THR A 20 -1.75 4.75 -8.75
N GLU A 21 -1.93 4.33 -9.99
CA GLU A 21 -1.55 5.13 -11.18
C GLU A 21 -2.25 6.50 -11.21
N SER A 22 -3.43 6.60 -10.59
CA SER A 22 -4.17 7.86 -10.41
C SER A 22 -3.65 8.74 -9.27
N GLY A 23 -2.51 8.41 -8.65
CA GLY A 23 -1.88 9.22 -7.61
C GLY A 23 -2.64 9.19 -6.27
N LYS A 24 -3.32 8.10 -5.95
CA LYS A 24 -4.03 7.93 -4.67
C LYS A 24 -3.29 6.95 -3.77
N TRP A 25 -3.27 7.26 -2.48
CA TRP A 25 -2.77 6.34 -1.46
C TRP A 25 -3.75 5.19 -1.27
N ILE A 26 -3.19 3.98 -1.19
CA ILE A 26 -3.93 2.77 -0.87
C ILE A 26 -3.19 1.99 0.22
N ARG A 27 -3.94 1.36 1.12
CA ARG A 27 -3.43 0.42 2.11
C ARG A 27 -4.01 -0.96 1.84
N LEU A 28 -3.15 -1.93 1.59
CA LEU A 28 -3.50 -3.33 1.44
C LEU A 28 -3.34 -4.05 2.77
N TYR A 29 -4.42 -4.65 3.26
CA TYR A 29 -4.39 -5.46 4.47
C TYR A 29 -5.57 -6.46 4.51
N PRO A 30 -5.35 -7.71 4.95
CA PRO A 30 -4.06 -8.34 5.28
C PRO A 30 -3.32 -8.83 4.02
N VAL A 31 -1.98 -8.77 4.01
CA VAL A 31 -1.14 -9.40 2.97
C VAL A 31 -0.27 -10.48 3.61
N ASP A 32 -0.45 -11.75 3.27
CA ASP A 32 0.37 -12.87 3.79
C ASP A 32 1.67 -13.08 2.98
N TYR A 33 2.39 -11.98 2.75
CA TYR A 33 3.50 -11.85 1.79
C TYR A 33 4.53 -13.01 1.82
N ARG A 34 4.90 -13.50 3.01
CA ARG A 34 5.90 -14.57 3.16
C ARG A 34 5.45 -15.92 2.58
N TYR A 35 4.15 -16.14 2.51
CA TYR A 35 3.54 -17.39 2.05
C TYR A 35 3.09 -17.33 0.59
N GLN A 36 3.21 -16.16 -0.05
CA GLN A 36 2.91 -15.99 -1.47
C GLN A 36 3.94 -16.73 -2.34
N PRO A 37 3.54 -17.29 -3.50
CA PRO A 37 4.47 -17.83 -4.48
C PRO A 37 5.56 -16.83 -4.84
N ARG A 38 6.78 -17.30 -5.17
CA ARG A 38 7.89 -16.39 -5.51
C ARG A 38 7.57 -15.41 -6.64
N SER A 39 6.70 -15.80 -7.58
CA SER A 39 6.21 -14.92 -8.65
C SER A 39 5.40 -13.72 -8.15
N ASN A 40 4.80 -13.85 -6.97
CA ASN A 40 3.89 -12.88 -6.36
C ASN A 40 4.60 -12.06 -5.26
N GLN A 41 5.88 -12.32 -5.01
CA GLN A 41 6.70 -11.59 -4.04
C GLN A 41 7.32 -10.35 -4.68
N PHE A 42 6.58 -9.24 -4.63
CA PHE A 42 7.04 -7.94 -5.11
C PHE A 42 8.07 -7.27 -4.19
N ARG A 43 8.95 -6.45 -4.78
CA ARG A 43 9.94 -5.65 -4.04
C ARG A 43 9.42 -4.24 -3.75
N LYS A 44 10.12 -3.52 -2.87
CA LYS A 44 9.83 -2.09 -2.62
C LYS A 44 9.92 -1.30 -3.93
N TYR A 45 8.97 -0.40 -4.15
CA TYR A 45 8.86 0.44 -5.35
C TYR A 45 8.71 -0.37 -6.64
N GLN A 46 7.89 -1.42 -6.63
CA GLN A 46 7.57 -2.20 -7.82
C GLN A 46 6.07 -2.12 -8.08
N TRP A 47 5.69 -2.00 -9.35
CA TRP A 47 4.30 -2.02 -9.75
C TRP A 47 3.72 -3.42 -9.58
N ILE A 48 2.48 -3.48 -9.10
CA ILE A 48 1.70 -4.71 -9.00
C ILE A 48 0.30 -4.43 -9.54
N GLU A 49 -0.30 -5.45 -10.13
CA GLU A 49 -1.72 -5.49 -10.46
C GLU A 49 -2.41 -6.45 -9.50
N ILE A 50 -3.53 -6.03 -8.90
CA ILE A 50 -4.27 -6.85 -7.95
C ILE A 50 -5.72 -6.38 -7.86
N GLU A 51 -6.65 -7.33 -7.74
CA GLU A 51 -8.03 -7.03 -7.47
C GLU A 51 -8.26 -6.69 -6.00
N LEU A 52 -9.07 -5.68 -5.76
CA LEU A 52 -9.43 -5.22 -4.42
C LEU A 52 -10.87 -5.64 -4.12
N GLU A 53 -11.05 -6.39 -3.05
CA GLU A 53 -12.38 -6.69 -2.54
C GLU A 53 -12.97 -5.44 -1.89
N LYS A 54 -14.26 -5.17 -2.18
CA LYS A 54 -15.02 -4.15 -1.45
C LYS A 54 -15.03 -4.55 0.02
N THR A 55 -14.33 -3.78 0.82
CA THR A 55 -14.16 -4.08 2.23
C THR A 55 -15.42 -3.62 2.96
N GLU A 56 -16.35 -4.54 3.23
CA GLU A 56 -17.51 -4.30 4.12
C GLU A 56 -17.13 -4.35 5.61
N SER A 57 -15.84 -4.45 5.93
CA SER A 57 -15.44 -4.72 7.31
C SER A 57 -15.60 -3.47 8.18
N ALA A 58 -16.72 -3.44 8.90
CA ALA A 58 -17.18 -2.49 9.91
C ALA A 58 -16.22 -2.25 11.11
N LYS A 59 -14.94 -2.62 11.02
CA LYS A 59 -13.93 -2.47 12.09
C LYS A 59 -12.72 -1.61 11.74
N ASP A 60 -12.41 -1.37 10.45
CA ASP A 60 -11.41 -0.38 10.04
C ASP A 60 -12.13 0.71 9.23
N ASN A 61 -12.47 1.80 9.90
CA ASN A 61 -13.17 2.96 9.34
C ASN A 61 -12.29 3.84 8.43
N ARG A 62 -11.04 3.44 8.17
CA ARG A 62 -10.17 4.12 7.21
C ARG A 62 -10.62 3.78 5.80
N SER A 63 -11.14 4.79 5.09
CA SER A 63 -11.58 4.69 3.70
C SER A 63 -10.53 4.17 2.72
N ALA A 64 -9.25 4.19 3.08
CA ALA A 64 -8.13 3.73 2.25
C ALA A 64 -7.64 2.30 2.58
N SER A 65 -8.25 1.59 3.55
CA SER A 65 -7.93 0.19 3.85
C SER A 65 -8.73 -0.74 2.93
N HIS A 66 -8.04 -1.41 2.01
CA HIS A 66 -8.65 -2.37 1.07
C HIS A 66 -8.11 -3.78 1.34
N ARG A 67 -9.01 -4.76 1.29
CA ARG A 67 -8.66 -6.18 1.33
C ARG A 67 -8.25 -6.65 -0.07
N PRO A 68 -6.98 -7.05 -0.28
CA PRO A 68 -6.52 -7.55 -1.56
C PRO A 68 -6.94 -9.00 -1.80
N ASN A 69 -7.34 -9.34 -3.02
CA ASN A 69 -7.42 -10.73 -3.48
C ASN A 69 -6.02 -11.19 -3.94
N LEU A 70 -5.28 -11.85 -3.05
CA LEU A 70 -3.88 -12.21 -3.28
C LEU A 70 -3.69 -13.25 -4.39
N ASP A 71 -4.73 -14.02 -4.74
CA ASP A 71 -4.69 -14.98 -5.86
C ASP A 71 -4.60 -14.26 -7.21
N THR A 72 -5.02 -12.99 -7.27
CA THR A 72 -4.95 -12.14 -8.47
C THR A 72 -3.68 -11.29 -8.53
N LEU A 73 -2.80 -11.39 -7.53
CA LEU A 73 -1.60 -10.54 -7.45
C LEU A 73 -0.63 -10.88 -8.58
N ARG A 74 -0.31 -9.88 -9.39
CA ARG A 74 0.70 -9.96 -10.45
C ARG A 74 1.75 -8.89 -10.27
N VAL A 75 3.02 -9.30 -10.22
CA VAL A 75 4.15 -8.36 -10.18
C VAL A 75 4.45 -7.87 -11.59
N LEU A 76 4.54 -6.55 -11.76
CA LEU A 76 4.73 -5.90 -13.06
C LEU A 76 6.16 -5.37 -13.19
N GLY A 77 6.87 -5.86 -14.21
CA GLY A 77 8.20 -5.38 -14.58
C GLY A 77 9.22 -5.44 -13.44
N GLU A 78 10.27 -4.63 -13.56
CA GLU A 78 11.30 -4.48 -12.52
C GLU A 78 10.96 -3.35 -11.54
N PRO A 79 11.52 -3.35 -10.32
CA PRO A 79 11.36 -2.24 -9.39
C PRO A 79 11.84 -0.92 -10.00
N ILE A 80 11.10 0.15 -9.73
CA ILE A 80 11.43 1.51 -10.15
C ILE A 80 12.83 1.86 -9.66
N SER A 81 13.66 2.30 -10.59
CA SER A 81 15.06 2.61 -10.38
C SER A 81 15.26 3.64 -9.26
N SER A 82 16.22 3.37 -8.37
CA SER A 82 16.72 4.33 -7.38
C SER A 82 17.89 5.19 -7.91
N LYS A 83 18.33 4.97 -9.15
CA LYS A 83 19.48 5.69 -9.74
C LYS A 83 19.18 7.19 -9.90
N ASN A 84 20.23 7.97 -10.13
CA ASN A 84 20.15 9.43 -10.33
C ASN A 84 19.40 10.15 -9.19
N GLY A 85 19.71 9.75 -7.95
CA GLY A 85 19.09 10.33 -6.76
C GLY A 85 17.57 10.11 -6.71
N TRP A 86 17.08 8.91 -7.07
CA TRP A 86 15.65 8.55 -7.03
C TRP A 86 14.75 9.32 -7.99
N ARG A 87 15.30 9.85 -9.10
CA ARG A 87 14.55 10.66 -10.06
C ARG A 87 13.21 10.03 -10.45
N ASP A 88 13.20 8.76 -10.82
CA ASP A 88 12.00 8.08 -11.34
C ASP A 88 10.98 7.79 -10.23
N ARG A 89 11.44 7.53 -8.99
CA ARG A 89 10.54 7.37 -7.83
C ARG A 89 9.93 8.70 -7.39
N LYS A 90 10.74 9.77 -7.39
CA LYS A 90 10.29 11.13 -7.05
C LYS A 90 9.27 11.65 -8.04
N ALA A 91 9.42 11.35 -9.34
CA ALA A 91 8.42 11.71 -10.33
C ALA A 91 7.00 11.20 -9.97
N ILE A 92 6.90 10.04 -9.30
CA ILE A 92 5.62 9.51 -8.82
C ILE A 92 5.23 10.14 -7.48
N ILE A 93 6.16 10.20 -6.52
CA ILE A 93 5.88 10.68 -5.15
C ILE A 93 5.56 12.18 -5.12
N ASP A 94 6.30 13.00 -5.85
CA ASP A 94 6.15 14.45 -5.87
C ASP A 94 4.85 14.87 -6.56
N ALA A 95 4.32 14.03 -7.45
CA ALA A 95 3.02 14.21 -8.08
C ALA A 95 1.85 13.90 -7.13
N LEU A 96 2.11 13.28 -5.98
CA LEU A 96 1.05 12.96 -5.03
C LEU A 96 0.53 14.23 -4.34
N PRO A 97 -0.80 14.35 -4.20
CA PRO A 97 -1.38 15.42 -3.42
C PRO A 97 -0.91 15.28 -1.98
N HIS A 98 -0.08 16.21 -1.55
CA HIS A 98 0.34 16.34 -0.16
C HIS A 98 -0.19 17.67 0.35
N ARG A 99 -0.50 17.69 1.65
CA ARG A 99 -0.90 18.89 2.36
C ARG A 99 0.00 19.02 3.56
N THR A 100 0.41 20.23 3.85
CA THR A 100 1.10 20.59 5.07
C THR A 100 0.17 20.38 6.26
N VAL A 101 0.77 20.23 7.45
CA VAL A 101 -0.01 20.12 8.71
C VAL A 101 -0.93 21.33 8.89
N ASN A 102 -0.50 22.52 8.46
CA ASN A 102 -1.29 23.74 8.57
C ASN A 102 -2.52 23.73 7.66
N GLU A 103 -2.37 23.29 6.41
CA GLU A 103 -3.50 23.15 5.48
C GLU A 103 -4.51 22.10 5.96
N TRP A 104 -4.04 21.02 6.58
CA TRP A 104 -4.91 20.03 7.23
C TRP A 104 -5.69 20.61 8.40
N LYS A 105 -5.04 21.39 9.28
CA LYS A 105 -5.69 22.05 10.42
C LYS A 105 -6.80 23.01 9.96
N ALA A 106 -6.50 23.84 8.96
CA ALA A 106 -7.47 24.80 8.42
C ALA A 106 -8.74 24.12 7.85
N GLN A 107 -8.61 22.93 7.27
CA GLN A 107 -9.76 22.16 6.77
C GLN A 107 -10.59 21.53 7.89
N TRP A 108 -9.97 21.19 9.02
CA TRP A 108 -10.62 20.50 10.14
C TRP A 108 -11.26 21.46 11.14
N GLU A 109 -10.69 22.65 11.31
CA GLU A 109 -11.26 23.74 12.13
C GLU A 109 -12.45 24.44 11.47
N GLY A 110 -12.62 24.28 10.16
CA GLY A 110 -13.78 24.79 9.40
C GLY A 110 -14.98 23.83 9.31
N ARG A 111 -14.99 22.75 10.09
CA ARG A 111 -16.09 21.76 10.14
C ARG A 111 -16.81 21.76 11.49
#